data_AF-A0A4Q3VFJ2-F1
#
_entry.id   AF-A0A4Q3VFJ2-F1
#
_cell.length_a   1.000
_cell.length_b   1.000
_cell.length_c   1.000
_cell.angle_alpha   90.00
_cell.angle_beta   90.00
_cell.angle_gamma   90.00
#
_symmetry.space_group_name_H-M   'P 1'
#
loop_
_entity.id
_entity.type
_entity.pdbx_description
1 polymer ?
#
loop_
_entity_poly.entity_id
_entity_poly.type
_entity_poly.pdbx_seq_one_letter_code
_entity_poly.pdbx_strand_id
1 'polypeptide(L)' 'MTLDCEATFRKMQDYLDRELSPKEVLLVQEHLEGCGMCAEEYRFEASVLQRIRLCLADEPVPKDLLMRVSTALSNA' A
#
# COMPACT_ATOMS: atom_id res chain seq x y z
N MET A 1 18.12 1.55 13.50
CA MET A 1 18.54 2.84 12.90
C MET A 1 17.40 3.22 12.00
N THR A 2 16.58 4.15 12.45
CA THR A 2 15.35 4.55 11.76
C THR A 2 15.69 5.37 10.53
N LEU A 3 14.81 5.39 9.53
CA LEU A 3 14.92 6.36 8.44
C LEU A 3 14.73 7.79 8.98
N ASP A 4 15.24 8.78 8.25
CA ASP A 4 14.86 10.17 8.46
C ASP A 4 13.57 10.52 7.67
N CYS A 5 13.07 11.74 7.85
CA CYS A 5 11.81 12.17 7.21
C CYS A 5 11.93 12.18 5.68
N GLU A 6 13.07 12.59 5.13
CA GLU A 6 13.25 12.67 3.67
C GLU A 6 13.29 11.27 3.04
N ALA A 7 14.04 10.35 3.62
CA ALA A 7 14.11 8.97 3.17
C ALA A 7 12.76 8.25 3.33
N THR A 8 12.01 8.55 4.39
CA THR A 8 10.64 8.02 4.57
C THR A 8 9.70 8.57 3.52
N PHE A 9 9.73 9.88 3.26
CA PHE A 9 8.89 10.52 2.25
C PHE A 9 9.15 9.95 0.85
N ARG A 10 10.42 9.74 0.47
CA ARG A 10 10.78 9.11 -0.82
C ARG A 10 10.25 7.68 -0.98
N LYS A 11 10.05 6.96 0.14
CA LYS A 11 9.53 5.58 0.16
C LYS A 11 8.03 5.50 0.40
N MET A 12 7.34 6.63 0.59
CA MET A 12 5.94 6.68 0.98
C MET A 12 5.02 6.00 -0.05
N GLN A 13 5.22 6.31 -1.33
CA GLN A 13 4.41 5.74 -2.42
C GLN A 13 4.63 4.23 -2.53
N ASP A 14 5.87 3.78 -2.63
CA ASP A 14 6.21 2.35 -2.65
C ASP A 14 5.67 1.60 -1.42
N TYR A 15 5.63 2.25 -0.25
CA TYR A 15 5.04 1.70 0.97
C TYR A 15 3.52 1.56 0.86
N LEU A 16 2.82 2.57 0.32
CA LEU A 16 1.38 2.54 0.07
C LEU A 16 0.98 1.49 -0.98
N ASP A 17 1.81 1.33 -2.02
CA ASP A 17 1.63 0.38 -3.12
C ASP A 17 2.08 -1.05 -2.76
N ARG A 18 2.72 -1.22 -1.59
CA ARG A 18 3.24 -2.50 -1.07
C ARG A 18 4.36 -3.09 -1.92
N GLU A 19 5.19 -2.24 -2.49
CA GLU A 19 6.33 -2.63 -3.35
C GLU A 19 7.67 -2.68 -2.60
N LEU A 20 7.69 -2.24 -1.34
CA LEU A 20 8.86 -2.29 -0.48
C LEU A 20 9.21 -3.71 -0.03
N SER A 21 10.51 -3.97 0.12
CA SER A 21 10.97 -5.21 0.77
C SER A 21 10.54 -5.27 2.24
N PRO A 22 10.46 -6.46 2.86
CA PRO A 22 10.06 -6.59 4.26
C PRO A 22 10.92 -5.76 5.22
N LYS A 23 12.21 -5.61 4.91
CA LYS A 23 13.13 -4.79 5.70
C LYS A 23 12.78 -3.30 5.60
N GLU A 24 12.45 -2.82 4.41
CA GLU A 24 12.10 -1.42 4.18
C GLU A 24 10.74 -1.06 4.78
N VAL A 25 9.79 -1.98 4.73
CA VAL A 25 8.50 -1.87 5.43
C VAL A 25 8.71 -1.59 6.91
N LEU A 26 9.55 -2.38 7.59
CA LEU A 26 9.85 -2.19 9.01
C LEU A 26 10.49 -0.83 9.29
N LEU A 27 11.40 -0.39 8.43
CA LEU A 27 12.09 0.90 8.59
C LEU A 27 11.16 2.11 8.42
N VAL A 28 10.24 2.04 7.45
CA VAL A 28 9.21 3.07 7.25
C VAL A 28 8.23 3.05 8.42
N GLN A 29 7.78 1.88 8.86
CA GLN A 29 6.88 1.73 10.02
C GLN A 29 7.48 2.33 11.29
N GLU A 30 8.73 1.98 11.61
CA GLU A 30 9.43 2.52 12.78
C GLU A 30 9.51 4.05 12.75
N HIS A 31 9.71 4.67 11.57
CA HIS A 31 9.69 6.12 11.44
C HIS A 31 8.29 6.72 11.59
N LEU A 32 7.26 6.12 10.97
CA LEU A 32 5.87 6.60 11.08
C LEU A 32 5.34 6.53 12.52
N GLU A 33 5.80 5.57 13.32
CA GLU A 33 5.47 5.48 14.75
C GLU A 33 6.13 6.60 15.58
N GLY A 34 7.31 7.08 15.16
CA GLY A 34 8.07 8.12 15.86
C GLY A 34 7.86 9.55 15.35
N CYS A 35 7.28 9.73 14.16
CA CYS A 35 7.19 11.03 13.48
C CYS A 35 5.74 11.38 13.13
N GLY A 36 5.14 12.31 13.88
CA GLY A 36 3.76 12.76 13.67
C GLY A 36 3.51 13.38 12.29
N MET A 37 4.48 14.13 11.76
CA MET A 37 4.38 14.77 10.44
C MET A 37 4.29 13.72 9.32
N CYS A 38 5.22 12.77 9.27
CA CYS A 38 5.18 11.71 8.26
C CYS A 38 3.94 10.81 8.44
N ALA A 39 3.50 10.58 9.68
CA ALA A 39 2.28 9.83 9.95
C ALA A 39 1.01 10.56 9.45
N GLU A 40 0.96 11.89 9.53
CA GLU A 40 -0.12 12.69 8.96
C GLU A 40 -0.16 12.61 7.44
N GLU A 41 0.99 12.78 6.78
CA GLU A 41 1.10 12.64 5.32
C GLU A 41 0.68 11.25 4.85
N TYR A 42 1.17 10.20 5.51
CA TYR A 42 0.75 8.82 5.24
C TYR A 42 -0.76 8.64 5.36
N ARG A 43 -1.38 9.14 6.45
CA ARG A 43 -2.84 9.02 6.65
C ARG A 43 -3.61 9.75 5.56
N PHE A 44 -3.15 10.92 5.14
CA PHE A 44 -3.77 11.68 4.07
C PHE A 44 -3.75 10.89 2.77
N GLU A 45 -2.58 10.43 2.31
CA GLU A 45 -2.46 9.68 1.06
C GLU A 45 -3.22 8.33 1.11
N ALA A 46 -3.15 7.62 2.24
CA ALA A 46 -3.91 6.39 2.45
C ALA A 46 -5.42 6.62 2.34
N SER A 47 -5.92 7.76 2.84
CA SER A 47 -7.34 8.14 2.73
C SER A 47 -7.76 8.42 1.29
N VAL A 48 -6.87 9.02 0.48
CA VAL A 48 -7.08 9.25 -0.95
C VAL A 48 -7.16 7.92 -1.70
N LEU A 49 -6.21 7.02 -1.48
CA LEU A 49 -6.24 5.67 -2.07
C LEU A 49 -7.48 4.89 -1.67
N GLN A 50 -7.91 4.98 -0.42
CA GLN A 50 -9.13 4.34 0.05
C GLN A 50 -10.36 4.86 -0.70
N ARG A 51 -10.44 6.18 -0.92
CA ARG A 51 -11.54 6.78 -1.69
C ARG A 51 -11.54 6.36 -3.15
N ILE A 52 -10.37 6.26 -3.79
CA ILE A 52 -10.25 5.74 -5.16
C ILE A 52 -10.77 4.31 -5.24
N ARG A 53 -10.39 3.44 -4.28
CA ARG A 53 -10.88 2.05 -4.23
C ARG A 53 -12.41 1.98 -4.12
N LEU A 54 -13.01 2.84 -3.31
CA LEU A 54 -14.48 2.90 -3.18
C LEU A 54 -15.15 3.34 -4.49
N CYS A 55 -14.58 4.30 -5.21
CA CYS A 55 -15.10 4.71 -6.52
C CYS A 55 -15.04 3.60 -7.58
N LEU A 56 -14.11 2.66 -7.45
CA LEU A 56 -13.94 1.53 -8.38
C LEU A 56 -14.70 0.27 -7.94
N ALA A 57 -15.29 0.25 -6.73
CA ALA A 57 -15.91 -0.94 -6.16
C ALA A 57 -17.17 -1.39 -6.92
N ASP A 58 -17.85 -0.45 -7.58
CA ASP A 58 -19.07 -0.73 -8.36
C ASP A 58 -18.78 -1.17 -9.80
N GLU A 59 -17.51 -1.31 -10.19
CA GLU A 59 -17.15 -1.75 -11.54
C GLU A 59 -17.39 -3.27 -11.68
N PRO A 60 -18.29 -3.71 -12.58
CA PRO A 60 -18.63 -5.12 -12.70
C PRO A 60 -17.45 -5.94 -13.24
N VAL A 61 -16.96 -6.88 -12.43
CA VAL A 61 -15.99 -7.88 -12.89
C VAL A 61 -16.67 -9.01 -13.67
N PRO A 62 -16.00 -9.62 -14.67
CA PRO A 62 -16.54 -10.79 -15.35
C PRO A 62 -16.86 -11.92 -14.36
N LYS A 63 -18.05 -12.52 -14.49
CA LYS A 63 -18.55 -13.55 -13.55
C LYS A 63 -17.65 -14.79 -13.49
N ASP A 64 -16.92 -15.06 -14.55
CA ASP A 64 -15.99 -16.17 -14.70
C ASP A 64 -14.57 -15.85 -14.22
N LEU A 65 -14.27 -14.59 -13.86
CA LEU A 65 -12.93 -14.14 -13.50
C LEU A 65 -12.37 -14.93 -12.30
N LEU A 66 -13.17 -15.13 -11.25
CA LEU A 66 -12.75 -15.89 -10.06
C LEU A 66 -12.38 -17.34 -10.41
N MET A 67 -13.15 -17.98 -11.30
CA MET A 67 -12.89 -19.34 -11.75
C MET A 67 -11.59 -19.42 -12.56
N ARG A 68 -11.36 -18.45 -13.46
CA ARG A 68 -10.12 -18.34 -14.24
C ARG A 68 -8.89 -18.13 -13.35
N VAL A 69 -8.98 -17.23 -12.37
CA VAL A 69 -7.90 -16.98 -11.40
C VAL A 69 -7.61 -18.22 -10.57
N SER A 70 -8.63 -18.87 -10.01
CA SER A 70 -8.46 -20.10 -9.23
C SER A 70 -7.81 -21.22 -10.07
N THR A 71 -8.21 -21.35 -11.33
CA THR A 71 -7.65 -22.37 -12.24
C THR A 71 -6.17 -22.10 -12.53
N ALA A 72 -5.79 -20.84 -12.75
CA ALA A 72 -4.41 -20.45 -12.98
C ALA A 72 -3.53 -20.71 -11.76
N LEU A 73 -4.02 -20.43 -10.54
CA LEU A 73 -3.28 -20.64 -9.29
C LEU A 73 -3.08 -22.13 -8.97
N SER A 74 -4.04 -23.00 -9.29
CA SER A 74 -3.91 -24.44 -9.08
C SER A 74 -2.95 -25.14 -10.04
N ASN A 75 -2.63 -24.49 -11.17
CA ASN A 75 -1.72 -25.00 -12.19
C ASN A 75 -0.31 -24.38 -12.09
N ALA A 76 -0.06 -23.55 -11.09
CA ALA A 76 1.23 -22.92 -10.78
C ALA A 76 1.93 -23.66 -9.63
#